data_AF-A0ABD0ZZI6-F1
#
_entry.id   AF-A0ABD0ZZI6-F1
#
_cell.length_a   1.000
_cell.length_b   1.000
_cell.length_c   1.000
_cell.angle_alpha   90.00
_cell.angle_beta   90.00
_cell.angle_gamma   90.00
#
_symmetry.space_group_name_H-M   'P 1'
#
loop_
_entity.id
_entity.type
_entity.pdbx_description
1 polymer ?
#
loop_
_entity_poly.entity_id
_entity_poly.type
_entity_poly.pdbx_seq_one_letter_code
_entity_poly.pdbx_strand_id
1 'polypeptide(L)'
;MDSSVDYRGQHFELLPFGSGRRICPGMPMGLAAVELGLLNLLYFFDWRFPEGMTYKDIDTEEAGTLTIVKKVPLKLVPVRVK
;
A
#
# COMPACT_ATOMS: atom_id res chain seq x y z
N MET A 1 -15.66 -7.90 -1.32
CA MET A 1 -14.31 -8.53 -1.36
C MET A 1 -14.43 -9.77 -2.24
N ASP A 2 -14.91 -9.59 -3.47
CA ASP A 2 -15.47 -10.69 -4.29
C ASP A 2 -14.72 -10.80 -5.62
N SER A 3 -13.39 -10.70 -5.55
CA SER A 3 -12.52 -11.00 -6.67
C SER A 3 -11.98 -12.41 -6.49
N SER A 4 -12.06 -13.24 -7.53
CA SER A 4 -11.39 -14.55 -7.56
C SER A 4 -9.87 -14.41 -7.70
N VAL A 5 -9.38 -13.22 -8.06
CA VAL A 5 -7.95 -12.92 -8.26
C VAL A 5 -7.22 -12.86 -6.92
N ASP A 6 -6.13 -13.60 -6.81
CA ASP A 6 -5.26 -13.62 -5.63
C ASP A 6 -3.77 -13.46 -5.98
N TYR A 7 -2.94 -13.21 -4.98
CA TYR A 7 -1.49 -13.01 -5.11
C TYR A 7 -0.67 -14.31 -5.04
N ARG A 8 -1.30 -15.49 -5.09
CA ARG A 8 -0.63 -16.79 -4.85
C ARG A 8 0.13 -17.30 -6.09
N GLY A 9 0.31 -16.46 -7.11
CA GLY A 9 1.04 -16.78 -8.33
C GLY A 9 0.26 -17.58 -9.37
N GLN A 10 -1.05 -17.78 -9.18
CA GLN A 10 -1.94 -18.44 -10.15
C GLN A 10 -2.67 -17.44 -11.06
N HIS A 11 -2.75 -16.17 -10.64
CA HIS A 11 -3.39 -15.08 -11.37
C HIS A 11 -2.31 -14.13 -11.91
N PHE A 12 -2.11 -14.13 -13.22
CA PHE A 12 -0.99 -13.43 -13.86
C PHE A 12 -1.19 -11.91 -13.95
N GLU A 13 -2.41 -11.45 -13.74
CA GLU A 13 -2.75 -10.05 -13.51
C GLU A 13 -2.24 -9.51 -12.17
N LEU A 14 -1.87 -10.37 -11.21
CA LEU A 14 -1.42 -9.97 -9.87
C LEU A 14 -0.26 -10.86 -9.38
N LEU A 15 0.98 -10.43 -9.66
CA LEU A 15 2.20 -11.17 -9.31
C LEU A 15 3.17 -10.41 -8.39
N PRO A 16 2.73 -9.82 -7.26
CA PRO A 16 3.59 -9.03 -6.38
C PRO A 16 4.74 -9.85 -5.76
N PHE A 17 4.58 -11.18 -5.67
CA PHE A 17 5.56 -12.11 -5.14
C PHE A 17 6.10 -13.08 -6.20
N GLY A 18 5.79 -12.85 -7.49
CA GLY A 18 6.13 -13.78 -8.58
C GLY A 18 5.25 -15.04 -8.61
N SER A 19 5.72 -16.08 -9.29
CA SER A 19 5.00 -17.34 -9.49
C SER A 19 5.94 -18.55 -9.61
N GLY A 20 5.39 -19.75 -9.46
CA GLY A 20 6.07 -21.02 -9.67
C GLY A 20 7.20 -21.30 -8.66
N ARG A 21 8.23 -22.02 -9.12
CA ARG A 21 9.35 -22.48 -8.27
C ARG A 21 10.22 -21.35 -7.69
N ARG A 22 10.11 -20.13 -8.22
CA ARG A 22 10.86 -18.94 -7.78
C ARG A 22 9.96 -17.90 -7.12
N ILE A 23 8.77 -18.31 -6.67
CA ILE A 23 7.89 -17.43 -5.88
C ILE A 23 8.62 -16.96 -4.62
N CYS A 24 8.40 -15.69 -4.24
CA CYS A 24 9.09 -15.09 -3.11
C CYS A 24 8.77 -15.87 -1.81
N PRO A 25 9.78 -16.44 -1.13
CA PRO A 25 9.55 -17.18 0.11
C PRO A 25 9.12 -16.27 1.26
N GLY A 26 9.33 -14.95 1.12
CA GLY A 26 8.90 -13.94 2.08
C GLY A 26 7.43 -13.52 1.98
N MET A 27 6.60 -14.14 1.12
CA MET A 27 5.19 -13.78 0.93
C MET A 27 4.40 -13.72 2.26
N PRO A 28 4.44 -14.74 3.16
CA PRO A 28 3.67 -14.68 4.40
C PRO A 28 4.09 -13.52 5.31
N MET A 29 5.39 -13.23 5.37
CA MET A 29 5.92 -12.10 6.15
C MET A 29 5.49 -10.75 5.55
N GLY A 30 5.55 -10.62 4.22
CA GLY A 30 5.14 -9.40 3.53
C GLY A 30 3.66 -9.08 3.77
N LEU A 31 2.79 -10.10 3.72
CA LEU A 31 1.36 -9.94 4.01
C LEU A 31 1.13 -9.51 5.46
N ALA A 32 1.74 -10.21 6.42
CA ALA A 32 1.61 -9.85 7.84
C ALA A 32 2.10 -8.42 8.12
N ALA A 33 3.18 -7.98 7.46
CA ALA A 33 3.71 -6.63 7.61
C ALA A 33 2.75 -5.57 7.04
N VAL A 34 2.16 -5.82 5.86
CA VAL A 34 1.18 -4.92 5.24
C VAL A 34 -0.10 -4.85 6.07
N GLU A 35 -0.63 -5.99 6.51
CA GLU A 35 -1.84 -6.06 7.36
C GLU A 35 -1.64 -5.30 8.67
N LEU A 36 -0.54 -5.57 9.38
CA LEU A 36 -0.22 -4.88 10.62
C LEU A 36 0.01 -3.38 10.41
N GLY A 37 0.70 -3.00 9.33
CA GLY A 37 0.90 -1.60 8.96
C GLY A 37 -0.43 -0.87 8.73
N LEU A 38 -1.32 -1.46 7.94
CA LEU A 38 -2.64 -0.90 7.66
C LEU A 38 -3.51 -0.83 8.92
N LEU A 39 -3.51 -1.87 9.77
CA LEU A 39 -4.23 -1.84 11.05
C LEU A 39 -3.78 -0.67 11.93
N ASN A 40 -2.47 -0.47 12.08
CA ASN A 40 -1.97 0.65 12.88
C ASN A 40 -2.35 2.02 12.32
N LEU A 41 -2.47 2.14 10.98
CA LEU A 41 -2.82 3.40 10.33
C LEU A 41 -4.33 3.65 10.31
N LEU A 42 -5.16 2.62 10.16
CA LEU A 42 -6.58 2.77 9.81
C LEU A 42 -7.53 2.38 10.95
N TYR A 43 -7.08 1.61 11.94
CA TYR A 43 -7.98 1.13 13.00
C TYR A 43 -8.41 2.24 13.97
N PHE A 44 -7.49 3.15 14.31
CA PHE A 44 -7.73 4.22 15.29
C PHE A 44 -7.77 5.62 14.68
N PHE A 45 -7.34 5.79 13.43
CA PHE A 45 -7.18 7.10 12.82
C PHE A 45 -7.87 7.22 11.46
N ASP A 46 -8.69 8.25 11.35
CA ASP A 46 -9.02 8.89 10.08
C ASP A 46 -7.89 9.84 9.69
N TRP A 47 -7.80 10.16 8.40
CA TRP A 47 -6.71 10.98 7.87
C TRP A 47 -7.27 12.23 7.19
N ARG A 48 -6.72 13.40 7.55
CA ARG A 48 -7.04 14.69 6.92
C ARG A 48 -5.80 15.30 6.26
N PHE A 49 -6.04 16.18 5.29
CA PHE A 49 -4.98 17.00 4.73
C PHE A 49 -4.50 18.06 5.74
N PRO A 50 -3.22 18.45 5.68
CA PRO A 50 -2.75 19.68 6.32
C PRO A 50 -3.57 20.90 5.88
N GLU A 51 -3.60 21.94 6.70
CA GLU A 51 -4.34 23.16 6.38
C GLU A 51 -3.88 23.74 5.02
N GLY A 52 -4.86 24.12 4.20
CA GLY A 52 -4.63 24.67 2.86
C GLY A 52 -4.27 23.65 1.78
N MET A 53 -4.18 22.35 2.11
CA MET A 53 -3.92 21.28 1.13
C MET A 53 -5.20 20.53 0.76
N THR A 54 -5.31 20.15 -0.50
CA THR A 54 -6.41 19.35 -1.06
C THR A 54 -5.86 18.12 -1.78
N TYR A 55 -6.76 17.23 -2.24
CA TYR A 55 -6.38 16.04 -3.01
C TYR A 55 -5.65 16.37 -4.33
N LYS A 56 -5.88 17.57 -4.89
CA LYS A 56 -5.25 18.01 -6.14
C LYS A 56 -3.77 18.33 -5.97
N ASP A 57 -3.35 18.57 -4.73
CA ASP A 57 -1.97 18.93 -4.39
C ASP A 57 -1.12 17.68 -4.09
N ILE A 58 -1.72 16.48 -4.15
CA ILE A 58 -0.98 15.22 -4.00
C ILE A 58 -0.23 14.95 -5.30
N ASP A 59 1.09 15.05 -5.24
CA ASP A 59 1.97 14.60 -6.30
C ASP A 59 1.84 13.07 -6.48
N THR A 60 1.48 12.62 -7.68
CA THR A 60 1.39 11.19 -8.03
C THR A 60 2.59 10.73 -8.86
N GLU A 61 3.57 11.59 -9.12
CA GLU A 61 4.78 11.20 -9.83
C GLU A 61 5.61 10.20 -9.01
N GLU A 62 6.36 9.35 -9.72
CA GLU A 62 7.25 8.36 -9.13
C GLU A 62 8.67 8.91 -9.04
N ALA A 63 9.42 8.51 -8.01
CA ALA A 63 10.80 8.94 -7.83
C ALA A 63 11.79 8.30 -8.83
N GLY A 64 11.34 7.34 -9.65
CA GLY A 64 12.19 6.66 -10.64
C GLY A 64 13.27 5.76 -10.02
N THR A 65 13.01 5.18 -8.85
CA THR A 65 13.95 4.25 -8.18
C THR A 65 13.63 2.78 -8.51
N LEU A 66 14.47 1.84 -8.05
CA LEU A 66 14.24 0.40 -8.24
C LEU A 66 12.86 -0.05 -7.70
N THR A 67 12.38 0.60 -6.65
CA THR A 67 11.04 0.42 -6.10
C THR A 67 10.14 1.58 -6.51
N ILE A 68 8.86 1.30 -6.72
CA ILE A 68 7.87 2.36 -7.00
C ILE A 68 7.58 3.09 -5.68
N VAL A 69 8.07 4.33 -5.57
CA VAL A 69 7.82 5.23 -4.46
C VAL A 69 7.42 6.59 -5.00
N LYS A 70 6.58 7.31 -4.25
CA LYS A 70 6.16 8.67 -4.63
C LYS A 70 7.37 9.60 -4.65
N LYS A 71 7.46 10.46 -5.66
CA LYS A 71 8.50 11.49 -5.77
C LYS A 71 8.42 12.47 -4.59
N VAL A 72 7.22 12.95 -4.26
CA VAL A 72 6.97 13.70 -3.03
C VAL A 72 6.21 12.82 -2.02
N PRO A 73 6.72 12.69 -0.77
CA PRO A 73 6.03 11.92 0.27
C PRO A 73 4.62 12.45 0.56
N LEU A 74 3.68 11.52 0.73
CA LEU A 74 2.32 11.86 1.18
C LEU A 74 2.36 12.40 2.61
N LYS A 75 1.80 13.59 2.83
CA LYS A 75 1.70 14.22 4.14
C LYS A 75 0.24 14.31 4.55
N LEU A 76 -0.10 13.71 5.69
CA LEU A 76 -1.44 13.70 6.26
C LEU A 76 -1.36 13.90 7.77
N VAL A 77 -2.47 14.34 8.35
CA VAL A 77 -2.62 14.52 9.79
C VAL A 77 -3.60 13.47 10.31
N PRO A 78 -3.22 12.66 11.32
CA PRO A 78 -4.13 11.68 11.92
C PRO A 78 -5.17 12.36 12.79
N VAL A 79 -6.41 11.88 12.72
CA VAL A 79 -7.55 12.30 13.54
C VAL A 79 -8.16 11.04 14.13
N ARG A 80 -8.45 11.00 15.43
CA ARG A 80 -9.05 9.80 16.03
C ARG A 80 -10.41 9.50 15.38
N VAL A 81 -10.61 8.23 15.00
CA VAL A 81 -11.91 7.71 14.59
C VAL A 81 -12.88 7.92 15.76
N LYS A 82 -14.09 8.39 15.47
CA LYS A 82 -15.15 8.59 16.48
C LYS A 82 -15.70 7.28 17.00
#